data_AF-A0A0H5QER2-F1
#
_entry.id   AF-A0A0H5QER2-F1
#
_cell.length_a   1.000
_cell.length_b   1.000
_cell.length_c   1.000
_cell.angle_alpha   90.00
_cell.angle_beta   90.00
_cell.angle_gamma   90.00
#
_symmetry.space_group_name_H-M   'P 1'
#
loop_
_entity.id
_entity.type
_entity.pdbx_description
1 polymer ?
#
loop_
_entity_poly.entity_id
_entity_poly.type
_entity_poly.pdbx_seq_one_letter_code
_entity_poly.pdbx_strand_id
1 'polypeptide(L)'
;AVASGGGVGGGGVFIPILILVGGMKPKQAIPISQAIIFGGALVNLAFNVRSRNPINPKKPVIDYTVIMMFTPMLLAGTIIGVLLNVILPTWAITALLFVIMIYIAKRTTMKAIQQWKRENMRRSGSL
;
A
#
# COMPACT_ATOMS: atom_id res chain seq x y z
N ALA A 1 -12.70 -6.80 0.58
CA ALA A 1 -12.36 -7.29 -0.77
C ALA A 1 -12.10 -6.16 -1.79
N VAL A 2 -12.87 -5.07 -1.78
CA VAL A 2 -12.71 -3.96 -2.76
C VAL A 2 -11.40 -3.17 -2.58
N ALA A 3 -10.93 -2.99 -1.33
CA ALA A 3 -9.66 -2.31 -1.06
C ALA A 3 -8.41 -3.11 -1.50
N SER A 4 -8.49 -4.45 -1.54
CA SER A 4 -7.38 -5.33 -1.92
C SER A 4 -7.25 -5.51 -3.43
N GLY A 5 -8.32 -5.30 -4.21
CA GLY A 5 -8.28 -5.39 -5.67
C GLY A 5 -7.62 -4.19 -6.36
N GLY A 6 -7.47 -3.06 -5.66
CA GLY A 6 -6.90 -1.83 -6.20
C GLY A 6 -5.37 -1.76 -6.23
N GLY A 7 -4.66 -2.73 -5.60
CA GLY A 7 -3.20 -2.81 -5.64
C GLY A 7 -2.43 -1.68 -4.95
N VAL A 8 -3.11 -0.67 -4.39
CA VAL A 8 -2.49 0.39 -3.61
C VAL A 8 -2.50 -0.07 -2.16
N GLY A 9 -1.47 -0.83 -1.77
CA GLY A 9 -1.19 -1.06 -0.35
C GLY A 9 -1.13 0.31 0.33
N GLY A 10 -2.14 0.63 1.16
CA GLY A 10 -2.42 1.99 1.66
C GLY A 10 -1.31 2.62 2.51
N GLY A 11 -0.15 1.97 2.64
CA GLY A 11 0.98 2.39 3.45
C GLY A 11 1.50 3.79 3.15
N GLY A 12 1.44 4.22 1.90
CA GLY A 12 1.82 5.59 1.54
C GLY A 12 0.91 6.64 2.17
N VAL A 13 -0.39 6.37 2.27
CA VAL A 13 -1.44 7.35 2.58
C VAL A 13 -1.65 7.55 4.09
N PHE A 14 -1.37 6.52 4.89
CA PHE A 14 -1.54 6.59 6.34
C PHE A 14 -0.65 7.65 7.00
N ILE A 15 0.58 7.85 6.52
CA ILE A 15 1.52 8.83 7.10
C ILE A 15 0.99 10.28 7.00
N PRO A 16 0.63 10.79 5.80
CA PRO A 16 0.07 12.15 5.70
C PRO A 16 -1.29 12.27 6.38
N ILE A 17 -2.12 11.22 6.40
CA ILE A 17 -3.39 11.24 7.15
C ILE A 17 -3.14 11.41 8.66
N LEU A 18 -2.20 10.66 9.24
CA LEU A 18 -1.88 10.77 10.67
C LEU A 18 -1.29 12.13 11.05
N ILE A 19 -0.54 12.76 10.13
CA ILE A 19 0.01 14.11 10.34
C ILE A 19 -1.10 15.17 10.23
N LEU A 20 -1.97 15.09 9.22
CA LEU A 20 -3.04 16.08 8.98
C LEU A 20 -4.21 15.96 9.98
N VAL A 21 -4.66 14.74 10.26
CA VAL A 21 -5.82 14.48 11.12
C VAL A 21 -5.41 14.30 12.58
N GLY A 22 -4.27 13.65 12.82
CA GLY A 22 -3.79 13.35 14.17
C GLY A 22 -2.87 14.42 14.77
N GLY A 23 -2.43 15.43 14.01
CA GLY A 23 -1.50 16.46 14.47
C GLY A 23 -0.15 15.92 14.95
N MET A 24 0.18 14.66 14.63
CA MET A 24 1.34 13.97 15.16
C MET A 24 2.62 14.39 14.44
N LYS A 25 3.72 14.46 15.19
CA LYS A 25 5.04 14.66 14.60
C LYS A 25 5.41 13.46 13.72
N PRO A 26 6.11 13.66 12.59
CA PRO A 26 6.47 12.59 11.66
C PRO A 26 7.21 11.42 12.32
N LYS A 27 8.06 11.70 13.31
CA LYS A 27 8.79 10.68 14.09
C LYS A 27 7.87 9.68 14.81
N GLN A 28 6.65 10.08 15.17
CA GLN A 28 5.67 9.20 15.83
C GLN A 28 4.68 8.60 14.81
N ALA A 29 4.32 9.36 13.78
CA ALA A 29 3.37 8.91 12.76
C ALA A 29 3.91 7.74 11.92
N ILE A 30 5.22 7.72 11.62
CA ILE A 30 5.85 6.66 10.82
C ILE A 30 5.70 5.26 11.45
N PRO A 31 6.13 5.03 12.71
CA PRO A 31 6.00 3.70 13.32
C PRO A 31 4.53 3.28 13.54
N ILE A 32 3.63 4.21 13.85
CA ILE A 32 2.18 3.93 13.98
C ILE A 32 1.60 3.48 12.64
N SER A 33 1.96 4.14 11.55
CA SER A 33 1.54 3.75 10.19
C SER A 33 1.97 2.32 9.87
N GLN A 34 3.22 1.94 10.19
CA GLN A 34 3.72 0.58 9.97
C GLN A 34 2.94 -0.46 10.78
N ALA A 35 2.55 -0.15 12.02
CA ALA A 35 1.71 -1.03 12.84
C ALA A 35 0.32 -1.25 12.23
N ILE A 36 -0.31 -0.20 11.70
CA ILE A 36 -1.61 -0.29 11.01
C ILE A 36 -1.51 -1.16 9.74
N ILE A 37 -0.47 -0.92 8.93
CA ILE A 37 -0.22 -1.71 7.70
C ILE A 37 0.00 -3.18 8.05
N PHE A 38 0.84 -3.46 9.04
CA PHE A 38 1.13 -4.81 9.50
C PHE A 38 -0.11 -5.52 10.04
N GLY A 39 -0.91 -4.84 10.87
CA GLY A 39 -2.18 -5.37 11.35
C GLY A 39 -3.14 -5.70 10.21
N GLY A 40 -3.29 -4.79 9.24
CA GLY A 40 -4.11 -5.02 8.05
C GLY A 40 -3.61 -6.20 7.20
N ALA A 41 -2.30 -6.36 7.06
CA ALA A 41 -1.68 -7.48 6.36
C ALA A 41 -1.89 -8.81 7.10
N LEU A 42 -1.75 -8.84 8.43
CA LEU A 42 -2.01 -10.01 9.26
C LEU A 42 -3.47 -10.47 9.15
N VAL A 43 -4.41 -9.53 9.24
CA VAL A 43 -5.84 -9.82 9.09
C VAL A 43 -6.13 -10.36 7.69
N ASN A 44 -5.56 -9.74 6.65
CA ASN A 44 -5.71 -10.23 5.28
C ASN A 44 -5.14 -11.64 5.13
N LEU A 45 -3.95 -11.91 5.68
CA LEU A 45 -3.32 -13.23 5.68
C LEU A 45 -4.17 -14.25 6.45
N ALA A 46 -4.72 -13.90 7.61
CA ALA A 46 -5.60 -14.77 8.38
C ALA A 46 -6.87 -15.15 7.58
N PHE A 47 -7.49 -14.17 6.91
CA PHE A 47 -8.64 -14.42 6.05
C PHE A 47 -8.28 -15.20 4.76
N ASN A 48 -7.15 -14.90 4.12
CA ASN A 48 -6.70 -15.58 2.90
C ASN A 48 -6.22 -17.02 3.16
N VAL A 49 -5.53 -17.28 4.28
CA VAL A 49 -5.09 -18.63 4.68
C VAL A 49 -6.29 -19.51 5.04
N ARG A 50 -7.37 -18.92 5.58
CA ARG A 50 -8.64 -19.61 5.85
C ARG A 50 -9.43 -19.90 4.56
N SER A 51 -9.26 -19.08 3.52
CA SER A 51 -9.94 -19.24 2.22
C SER A 51 -9.21 -20.25 1.33
N ARG A 52 -9.66 -21.52 1.37
CA ARG A 52 -9.16 -22.58 0.49
C ARG A 52 -9.64 -22.36 -0.96
N ASN A 53 -8.72 -22.51 -1.90
CA ASN A 53 -8.92 -22.35 -3.33
C ASN A 53 -10.05 -23.29 -3.85
N PRO A 54 -11.13 -22.79 -4.49
CA PRO A 54 -12.25 -23.62 -4.96
C PRO A 54 -11.90 -24.56 -6.13
N ILE A 55 -10.78 -24.32 -6.83
CA ILE A 55 -10.46 -25.00 -8.10
C ILE A 55 -9.28 -25.98 -7.97
N ASN A 56 -8.38 -25.82 -6.98
CA ASN A 56 -7.27 -26.76 -6.77
C ASN A 56 -6.71 -26.72 -5.32
N PRO A 57 -6.92 -27.77 -4.50
CA PRO A 57 -6.53 -27.78 -3.08
C PRO A 57 -5.02 -27.91 -2.81
N LYS A 58 -4.18 -28.12 -3.83
CA LYS A 58 -2.72 -28.31 -3.70
C LYS A 58 -1.88 -27.07 -4.04
N LYS A 59 -2.48 -25.98 -4.55
CA LYS A 59 -1.74 -24.74 -4.85
C LYS A 59 -2.12 -23.63 -3.87
N PRO A 60 -1.16 -23.07 -3.12
CA PRO A 60 -1.42 -21.87 -2.34
C PRO A 60 -1.82 -20.73 -3.27
N VAL A 61 -2.77 -19.91 -2.83
CA VAL A 61 -3.19 -18.66 -3.52
C VAL A 61 -2.01 -17.66 -3.58
N ILE A 62 -1.04 -17.84 -2.70
CA ILE A 62 0.14 -17.02 -2.53
C ILE A 62 1.32 -17.66 -3.26
N ASP A 63 1.92 -16.92 -4.20
CA ASP A 63 3.19 -17.30 -4.81
C ASP A 63 4.35 -16.94 -3.89
N TYR A 64 4.77 -17.91 -3.09
CA TYR A 64 5.87 -17.75 -2.13
C TYR A 64 7.23 -17.52 -2.81
N THR A 65 7.41 -17.93 -4.07
CA THR A 65 8.65 -17.70 -4.83
C THR A 65 8.84 -16.21 -5.08
N VAL A 66 7.76 -15.56 -5.51
CA VAL A 66 7.76 -14.12 -5.77
C VAL A 66 7.98 -13.33 -4.48
N ILE A 67 7.34 -13.73 -3.38
CA ILE A 67 7.55 -13.08 -2.06
C ILE A 67 9.01 -13.18 -1.63
N MET A 68 9.63 -14.36 -1.77
CA MET A 68 11.02 -14.59 -1.37
C MET A 68 12.03 -13.75 -2.17
N MET A 69 11.71 -13.39 -3.41
CA MET A 69 12.50 -12.46 -4.22
C MET A 69 12.28 -11.00 -3.82
N PHE A 70 11.05 -10.61 -3.45
CA PHE A 70 10.73 -9.24 -3.06
C PHE A 70 11.18 -8.90 -1.63
N THR A 71 11.16 -9.84 -0.68
CA THR A 71 11.59 -9.60 0.70
C THR A 71 12.97 -8.98 0.83
N PRO A 72 14.05 -9.50 0.22
CA PRO A 72 15.38 -8.89 0.36
C PRO A 72 15.45 -7.49 -0.28
N MET A 73 14.74 -7.27 -1.40
CA MET A 73 14.69 -5.96 -2.05
C MET A 73 13.99 -4.91 -1.18
N LEU A 74 12.89 -5.29 -0.52
CA LEU A 74 12.16 -4.43 0.40
C LEU A 74 12.98 -4.14 1.67
N LEU A 75 13.66 -5.15 2.22
CA LEU A 75 14.55 -4.98 3.38
C LEU A 75 15.71 -4.04 3.06
N ALA A 76 16.38 -4.23 1.92
CA ALA A 76 17.46 -3.33 1.49
C ALA A 76 16.97 -1.88 1.32
N GLY A 77 15.82 -1.69 0.64
CA GLY A 77 15.23 -0.37 0.45
C GLY A 77 14.82 0.32 1.76
N THR A 78 14.26 -0.43 2.72
CA THR A 78 13.88 0.11 4.03
C THR A 78 15.09 0.51 4.86
N ILE A 79 16.16 -0.28 4.89
CA ILE A 79 17.40 0.06 5.61
C ILE A 79 17.99 1.36 5.05
N ILE A 80 18.14 1.46 3.72
CA ILE A 80 18.67 2.67 3.06
C ILE A 80 17.75 3.87 3.35
N GLY A 81 16.44 3.68 3.26
CA GLY A 81 15.45 4.73 3.54
C GLY A 81 15.51 5.24 4.98
N VAL A 82 15.68 4.35 5.97
CA VAL A 82 15.79 4.73 7.39
C VAL A 82 17.10 5.47 7.65
N LEU A 83 18.23 5.05 7.06
CA LEU A 83 19.49 5.78 7.17
C LEU A 83 19.37 7.20 6.60
N LEU A 84 18.76 7.34 5.42
CA LEU A 84 18.47 8.66 4.84
C LEU A 84 17.53 9.48 5.73
N ASN A 85 16.56 8.86 6.40
CA ASN A 85 15.64 9.53 7.33
C ASN A 85 16.36 10.11 8.54
N VAL A 86 17.43 9.47 9.02
CA VAL A 86 18.23 9.95 10.16
C VAL A 86 19.13 11.12 9.76
N ILE A 87 19.68 11.10 8.55
CA ILE A 87 20.61 12.13 8.04
C ILE A 87 19.85 13.41 7.65
N LEU A 88 18.64 13.28 7.08
CA LEU A 88 17.87 14.42 6.58
C LEU A 88 17.08 15.11 7.70
N PRO A 89 16.92 16.46 7.63
CA PRO A 89 16.11 17.18 8.60
C PRO A 89 14.62 16.85 8.43
N THR A 90 13.90 16.78 9.56
CA THR A 90 12.49 16.34 9.63
C THR A 90 11.56 17.09 8.67
N TRP A 91 11.78 18.40 8.48
CA TRP A 91 10.95 19.24 7.59
C TRP A 91 11.11 18.88 6.10
N ALA A 92 12.32 18.49 5.68
CA ALA A 92 12.60 18.08 4.32
C ALA A 92 11.93 16.73 4.01
N ILE A 93 11.95 15.81 4.96
CA ILE A 93 11.27 14.51 4.85
C ILE A 93 9.76 14.70 4.72
N THR A 94 9.16 15.57 5.54
CA THR A 94 7.72 15.85 5.43
C THR A 94 7.35 16.46 4.10
N ALA A 95 8.13 17.44 3.62
CA ALA A 95 7.87 18.06 2.33
C ALA A 95 7.95 17.04 1.19
N LEU A 96 8.99 16.19 1.20
CA LEU A 96 9.16 15.11 0.23
C LEU A 96 7.98 14.12 0.26
N LEU A 97 7.54 13.70 1.44
CA LEU A 97 6.38 12.81 1.61
C LEU A 97 5.09 13.43 1.06
N PHE A 98 4.83 14.71 1.31
CA PHE A 98 3.67 15.41 0.77
C PHE A 98 3.70 15.51 -0.75
N VAL A 99 4.85 15.83 -1.34
CA VAL A 99 5.01 15.92 -2.81
C VAL A 99 4.75 14.56 -3.46
N ILE A 100 5.36 13.50 -2.92
CA ILE A 100 5.15 12.13 -3.41
C ILE A 100 3.69 11.72 -3.25
N MET A 101 3.06 12.07 -2.12
CA MET A 101 1.64 11.80 -1.89
C MET A 101 0.75 12.45 -2.95
N ILE A 102 0.95 13.74 -3.24
CA ILE A 102 0.18 14.45 -4.27
C ILE A 102 0.40 13.79 -5.65
N TYR A 103 1.63 13.42 -5.97
CA TYR A 103 1.94 12.73 -7.23
C TYR A 103 1.24 11.38 -7.35
N ILE A 104 1.31 10.54 -6.31
CA ILE A 104 0.65 9.23 -6.27
C ILE A 104 -0.87 9.40 -6.29
N ALA A 105 -1.42 10.38 -5.58
CA ALA A 105 -2.85 10.67 -5.56
C ALA A 105 -3.35 11.02 -6.97
N LYS A 106 -2.69 11.96 -7.67
CA LYS A 106 -3.03 12.29 -9.05
C LYS A 106 -2.98 11.08 -9.98
N ARG A 107 -1.89 10.30 -9.88
CA ARG A 107 -1.72 9.09 -10.70
C ARG A 107 -2.79 8.04 -10.42
N THR A 108 -3.13 7.85 -9.15
CA THR A 108 -4.14 6.88 -8.70
C THR A 108 -5.54 7.30 -9.13
N THR A 109 -5.91 8.58 -8.95
CA THR A 109 -7.20 9.10 -9.41
C THR A 109 -7.36 8.98 -10.92
N MET A 110 -6.30 9.28 -11.69
CA MET A 110 -6.37 9.12 -13.16
C MET A 110 -6.57 7.65 -13.57
N LYS A 111 -5.88 6.71 -12.92
CA LYS A 111 -6.09 5.28 -13.15
C LYS A 111 -7.49 4.82 -12.73
N ALA A 112 -8.00 5.33 -11.62
CA ALA A 112 -9.35 5.02 -11.13
C ALA A 112 -10.43 5.48 -12.12
N ILE A 113 -10.31 6.71 -12.65
CA ILE A 113 -11.23 7.24 -13.67
C ILE A 113 -11.15 6.40 -14.96
N GLN A 114 -9.94 6.01 -15.39
CA GLN A 114 -9.77 5.14 -16.56
C GLN A 114 -10.35 3.73 -16.37
N GLN A 115 -10.26 3.18 -15.16
CA GLN A 115 -10.90 1.89 -14.84
C GLN A 115 -12.43 2.03 -14.83
N TRP A 116 -12.96 3.09 -14.21
CA TRP A 116 -14.39 3.38 -14.19
C TRP A 116 -14.97 3.55 -15.60
N LYS A 117 -14.27 4.28 -16.49
CA LYS A 117 -14.69 4.44 -17.89
C LYS A 117 -14.69 3.11 -18.66
N ARG A 118 -13.72 2.23 -18.39
CA ARG A 118 -13.65 0.87 -18.98
C ARG A 118 -14.77 -0.04 -18.47
N GLU A 119 -15.18 0.12 -17.23
CA GLU A 119 -16.29 -0.64 -16.64
C GLU A 119 -17.64 -0.19 -17.21
N ASN A 120 -17.86 1.11 -17.37
CA ASN A 120 -19.08 1.65 -18.00
C ASN A 120 -19.23 1.24 -19.46
N MET A 121 -18.14 1.22 -20.26
CA MET A 121 -18.19 0.75 -21.65
C MET A 121 -18.51 -0.75 -21.76
N ARG A 122 -18.03 -1.57 -20.82
CA ARG A 122 -18.39 -3.01 -20.76
C ARG A 122 -19.84 -3.24 -20.38
N ARG A 123 -20.39 -2.42 -19.47
CA ARG A 123 -21.82 -2.48 -19.10
C ARG A 123 -22.77 -2.04 -20.22
N SER A 124 -22.34 -1.12 -21.07
CA SER A 124 -23.19 -0.60 -22.16
C SER A 124 -23.17 -1.46 -23.44
N GLY A 125 -22.22 -2.39 -23.58
CA GLY A 125 -22.12 -3.32 -24.72
C GLY A 125 -22.71 -4.72 -24.47
N SER A 126 -23.34 -4.95 -23.31
CA SER A 126 -24.03 -6.21 -22.97
C SER A 126 -25.55 -6.08 -22.96
N LEU A 127 -26.10 -5.06 -23.64
CA LEU A 127 -27.53 -4.85 -23.89
C LEU A 127 -27.77 -4.94 -25.40
#